data_AF-A0A3A3GHI2-F1
#
_entry.id   AF-A0A3A3GHI2-F1
#
_cell.length_a   1.000
_cell.length_b   1.000
_cell.length_c   1.000
_cell.angle_alpha   90.00
_cell.angle_beta   90.00
_cell.angle_gamma   90.00
#
_symmetry.space_group_name_H-M   'P 1'
#
loop_
_entity.id
_entity.type
_entity.pdbx_description
1 polymer ?
#
loop_
_entity_poly.entity_id
_entity_poly.type
_entity_poly.pdbx_seq_one_letter_code
_entity_poly.pdbx_strand_id
1 'polypeptide(L)' 'MTQDEYASELARRFEEFTHWAIASWPQKNYPLMQSDFAEARREISVILGRKLQEGQTSIAAPSAQESAQYIDVNPAPWP' A
#
# COMPACT_ATOMS: atom_id res chain seq x y z
N MET A 1 2.69 10.33 -16.75
CA MET A 1 3.11 9.52 -15.59
C MET A 1 2.02 8.51 -15.31
N THR A 2 2.21 7.27 -15.73
CA THR A 2 1.33 6.15 -15.42
C THR A 2 1.50 5.73 -13.95
N GLN A 3 0.63 4.87 -13.45
CA GLN A 3 0.74 4.35 -12.08
C GLN A 3 2.05 3.58 -11.86
N ASP A 4 2.45 2.75 -12.82
CA ASP A 4 3.71 2.01 -12.75
C ASP A 4 4.93 2.93 -12.81
N GLU A 5 4.86 4.01 -13.61
CA GLU A 5 5.90 5.05 -13.63
C GLU A 5 5.97 5.78 -12.28
N TYR A 6 4.83 6.10 -11.66
CA TYR A 6 4.78 6.68 -10.32
C TYR A 6 5.36 5.75 -9.26
N ALA A 7 4.99 4.46 -9.31
CA ALA A 7 5.47 3.48 -8.35
C ALA A 7 6.98 3.28 -8.46
N SER A 8 7.48 3.15 -9.69
CA SER A 8 8.90 3.01 -9.99
C SER A 8 9.68 4.25 -9.53
N GLU A 9 9.16 5.45 -9.80
CA GLU A 9 9.82 6.69 -9.40
C GLU A 9 9.82 6.87 -7.88
N LEU A 10 8.72 6.56 -7.18
CA LEU A 10 8.67 6.67 -5.71
C LEU A 10 9.67 5.71 -5.06
N ALA A 11 9.74 4.46 -5.53
CA ALA A 11 10.72 3.49 -5.05
C ALA A 11 12.15 4.01 -5.30
N ARG A 12 12.44 4.51 -6.50
CA ARG A 12 13.75 5.08 -6.85
C ARG A 12 14.14 6.23 -5.93
N ARG A 13 13.22 7.17 -5.67
CA ARG A 13 13.47 8.32 -4.77
C ARG A 13 13.73 7.89 -3.33
N PHE A 14 13.03 6.87 -2.86
CA PHE A 14 13.26 6.33 -1.53
C PHE A 14 14.67 5.74 -1.42
N GLU A 15 15.12 4.97 -2.42
CA GLU A 15 16.47 4.43 -2.45
C GLU A 15 17.54 5.55 -2.48
N GLU A 16 17.37 6.57 -3.31
CA GLU A 16 18.25 7.75 -3.35
C GLU A 16 18.33 8.45 -2.00
N PHE A 17 17.19 8.64 -1.34
CA PHE A 17 17.13 9.21 -0.01
C PHE A 17 17.89 8.37 1.01
N THR A 18 17.70 7.05 1.03
CA THR A 18 18.41 6.17 1.98
C THR A 18 19.92 6.19 1.76
N HIS A 19 20.38 6.17 0.50
CA HIS A 19 21.79 6.30 0.18
C HIS A 19 22.37 7.64 0.66
N TRP A 20 21.67 8.74 0.39
CA TRP A 20 22.07 10.06 0.85
C TRP A 20 22.14 10.14 2.38
N ALA A 21 21.16 9.59 3.08
CA ALA A 21 21.09 9.61 4.54
C ALA A 21 22.27 8.85 5.18
N ILE A 22 22.59 7.66 4.65
CA ILE A 22 23.74 6.85 5.10
C ILE A 22 25.05 7.59 4.84
N ALA A 23 25.23 8.14 3.63
CA ALA A 23 26.46 8.84 3.25
C ALA A 23 26.67 10.14 4.05
N SER A 24 25.59 10.87 4.31
CA SER A 24 25.63 12.17 5.00
C SER A 24 25.53 12.05 6.52
N TRP A 25 25.50 10.83 7.06
CA TRP A 25 25.27 10.60 8.47
C TRP A 25 26.38 11.22 9.34
N PRO A 26 26.04 12.13 10.28
CA PRO A 26 27.03 12.86 11.08
C PRO A 26 27.62 12.00 12.22
N GLN A 27 26.88 11.00 12.72
CA GLN A 27 27.29 10.21 13.88
C GLN A 27 28.11 8.97 13.48
N LYS A 28 29.44 9.09 13.43
CA LYS A 28 30.32 7.99 13.01
C LYS A 28 30.39 6.82 13.99
N ASN A 29 30.08 7.05 15.28
CA ASN A 29 30.09 6.01 16.31
C ASN A 29 28.87 5.07 16.24
N TYR A 30 27.80 5.50 15.57
CA TYR A 30 26.58 4.72 15.41
C TYR A 30 26.14 4.83 13.94
N PRO A 31 26.79 4.09 13.03
CA PRO A 31 26.54 4.24 11.61
C PRO A 31 25.11 3.81 11.26
N LEU A 32 24.42 4.66 10.50
CA LEU A 32 23.12 4.32 9.93
C LEU A 32 23.32 3.25 8.86
N MET A 33 22.57 2.16 8.95
CA MET A 33 22.65 1.02 8.03
C MET A 33 21.41 0.93 7.16
N GLN A 34 21.55 0.22 6.03
CA GLN A 34 20.43 -0.02 5.13
C GLN A 34 19.30 -0.83 5.81
N SER A 35 19.64 -1.66 6.81
CA SER A 35 18.67 -2.41 7.63
C SER A 35 17.76 -1.52 8.46
N ASP A 36 18.22 -0.34 8.87
CA ASP A 36 17.43 0.60 9.67
C ASP A 36 16.24 1.17 8.89
N PHE A 37 16.31 1.08 7.55
CA PHE A 37 15.23 1.50 6.65
C PHE A 37 14.29 0.35 6.24
N ALA A 38 14.46 -0.86 6.78
CA ALA A 38 13.67 -2.02 6.35
C ALA A 38 12.16 -1.83 6.54
N GLU A 39 11.74 -1.28 7.69
CA GLU A 39 10.31 -1.04 7.95
C GLU A 39 9.76 0.06 7.04
N ALA A 40 10.52 1.14 6.84
CA ALA A 40 10.13 2.20 5.90
C ALA A 40 9.99 1.68 4.46
N ARG A 41 10.91 0.80 4.01
CA ARG A 41 10.80 0.15 2.69
C ARG A 41 9.56 -0.73 2.58
N ARG A 42 9.19 -1.42 3.66
CA ARG A 42 7.96 -2.21 3.73
C ARG A 42 6.72 -1.33 3.63
N GLU A 43 6.67 -0.22 4.35
CA GLU A 43 5.56 0.73 4.29
C GLU A 43 5.40 1.33 2.88
N ILE A 44 6.51 1.73 2.25
CA ILE A 44 6.49 2.23 0.87
C ILE A 44 5.95 1.16 -0.08
N SER A 45 6.35 -0.10 0.11
CA SER A 45 5.82 -1.22 -0.70
C SER A 45 4.31 -1.42 -0.51
N VAL A 46 3.78 -1.23 0.70
CA VAL A 46 2.33 -1.28 0.98
C VAL A 46 1.59 -0.13 0.29
N ILE A 47 2.16 1.07 0.31
CA ILE A 47 1.62 2.24 -0.39
C ILE A 47 1.56 1.96 -1.90
N LEU A 48 2.65 1.47 -2.48
CA LEU A 48 2.78 1.22 -3.92
C LEU A 48 1.95 0.03 -4.42
N GLY A 49 1.71 -0.97 -3.58
CA GLY A 49 0.83 -2.09 -3.91
C GLY A 49 -0.63 -1.73 -3.69
N ARG A 50 -1.10 -1.90 -2.45
CA ARG A 50 -2.53 -1.91 -2.13
C ARG A 50 -3.16 -0.53 -2.21
N LYS A 51 -2.54 0.48 -1.61
CA LYS A 51 -3.14 1.83 -1.55
C LYS A 51 -3.18 2.52 -2.91
N LEU A 52 -2.15 2.31 -3.72
CA LEU A 52 -2.09 2.85 -5.07
C LEU A 52 -3.15 2.20 -5.98
N GLN A 53 -3.40 0.90 -5.82
CA GLN A 53 -4.47 0.18 -6.55
C GLN A 53 -5.88 0.51 -6.05
N GLU A 54 -6.08 0.76 -4.75
CA GLU A 54 -7.38 1.16 -4.17
C GLU A 54 -7.92 2.46 -4.80
N GLY A 55 -7.04 3.36 -5.27
CA GLY A 55 -7.43 4.58 -6.00
C GLY A 55 -8.03 4.33 -7.39
N GLN A 56 -7.85 3.15 -7.97
CA GLN A 56 -8.41 2.78 -9.28
C GLN A 56 -9.76 2.05 -9.18
N THR A 57 -10.13 1.55 -8.00
CA THR A 57 -11.40 0.80 -7.81
C THR A 57 -12.65 1.70 -7.90
N SER A 58 -12.50 3.02 -8.05
CA SER A 58 -13.63 3.96 -8.23
C SER A 58 -14.12 4.13 -9.69
N ILE A 59 -13.60 3.39 -10.67
CA ILE A 59 -14.17 3.37 -12.04
C ILE A 59 -14.33 1.93 -12.58
N ALA A 60 -14.59 0.97 -11.70
CA ALA A 60 -15.33 -0.21 -12.09
C ALA A 60 -16.68 -0.12 -11.38
N ALA A 61 -17.71 0.32 -12.10
CA ALA A 61 -19.08 0.12 -11.64
C ALA A 61 -19.20 -1.34 -11.16
N PRO A 62 -19.82 -1.60 -10.00
CA PRO A 62 -20.03 -2.97 -9.57
C PRO A 62 -20.88 -3.62 -10.66
N SER A 63 -20.29 -4.55 -11.41
CA SER A 63 -21.04 -5.48 -12.22
C SER A 63 -22.02 -6.14 -11.26
N ALA A 64 -23.29 -5.82 -11.46
CA ALA A 64 -24.41 -6.34 -10.70
C ALA A 64 -24.48 -7.85 -10.87
N GLN A 65 -23.76 -8.59 -10.03
CA GLN A 65 -23.89 -10.03 -9.92
C GLN A 65 -23.50 -10.46 -8.50
N GLU A 66 -24.57 -10.71 -7.73
CA GLU A 66 -24.63 -11.74 -6.69
C GLU A 66 -23.90 -11.45 -5.36
N SER A 67 -24.45 -10.51 -4.61
CA SER A 67 -24.42 -10.60 -3.13
C SER A 67 -25.76 -10.17 -2.52
N ALA A 68 -26.84 -10.82 -2.95
CA ALA A 68 -28.06 -10.84 -2.14
C ALA A 68 -27.83 -11.78 -0.94
N GLN A 69 -27.12 -11.30 0.09
CA GLN A 69 -27.00 -11.97 1.38
C GLN A 69 -28.21 -11.67 2.28
N TYR A 70 -29.43 -11.75 1.73
CA TYR A 70 -30.64 -11.70 2.54
C TYR A 70 -31.42 -12.98 2.30
N ILE A 71 -31.38 -13.89 3.28
CA ILE A 71 -32.35 -14.97 3.37
C ILE A 71 -33.54 -14.36 4.11
N ASP A 72 -34.66 -14.18 3.42
CA ASP A 72 -35.94 -13.89 4.06
C ASP A 72 -36.35 -15.12 4.87
N VAL A 73 -35.96 -15.15 6.14
CA VAL A 73 -36.52 -16.09 7.11
C VAL A 73 -37.76 -15.42 7.67
N ASN A 74 -38.91 -15.64 7.04
CA ASN A 74 -40.19 -15.41 7.69
C ASN A 74 -40.37 -16.52 8.74
N PRO A 75 -40.16 -16.29 10.05
CA PRO A 75 -40.41 -17.33 11.03
C PRO A 75 -41.93 -17.60 11.05
N ALA A 76 -42.32 -18.85 10.85
CA ALA A 76 -43.72 -19.25 10.99
C ALA A 76 -44.24 -18.83 12.38
N PRO A 77 -45.48 -18.30 12.48
CA PRO A 77 -46.03 -17.89 13.76
C PRO A 77 -46.26 -19.12 14.64
N TRP A 78 -45.74 -19.06 15.87
CA TRP A 78 -45.94 -20.11 16.87
C TRP A 78 -47.44 -20.23 17.24
N PRO A 79 -48.01 -21.45 17.30
CA PRO A 79 -49.34 -21.68 17.85
C PRO A 79 -49.37 -21.63 19.38
#